data_AF-A0A3C0JB47-F1
#
_entry.id   AF-A0A3C0JB47-F1
#
_cell.length_a   1.000
_cell.length_b   1.000
_cell.length_c   1.000
_cell.angle_alpha   90.00
_cell.angle_beta   90.00
_cell.angle_gamma   90.00
#
_symmetry.space_group_name_H-M   'P 1'
#
loop_
_entity.id
_entity.type
_entity.pdbx_description
1 polymer ?
#
loop_
_entity_poly.entity_id
_entity_poly.type
_entity_poly.pdbx_seq_one_letter_code
_entity_poly.pdbx_strand_id
1 'polypeptide(L)'
;MSTLEALPRKSRDSVQQALADAQAQVNALVLGKTREVRQAFVALLAGGHLLIEDVPGLGKTTLAHALAASVGLGFRRVQFTSDLLPADVLGVSVYDGGERAFRFHPGPVFTHVLLADEINRAPPRTQSALLEAMAEGQVTIDGATHALPEPFFVIATQNPADLSGTFPLPDSQLDRFLLRLSLGYPDTSAERALLTGEDRRDLIAQVRPVLSGADLLALRQRVE
;
A
#
# COMPACT_ATOMS: atom_id res chain seq x y z
N MET A 1 -16.47 5.11 30.02
CA MET A 1 -15.14 5.45 30.57
C MET A 1 -14.24 4.22 30.49
N SER A 2 -13.61 4.01 29.34
CA SER A 2 -12.55 3.02 29.16
C SER A 2 -11.28 3.80 28.82
N THR A 3 -10.27 3.62 29.65
CA THR A 3 -9.01 4.36 29.66
C THR A 3 -8.19 3.94 28.44
N LEU A 4 -8.12 4.80 27.42
CA LEU A 4 -7.04 4.76 26.45
C LEU A 4 -5.76 5.12 27.21
N GLU A 5 -5.03 4.09 27.64
CA GLU A 5 -3.65 4.24 28.10
C GLU A 5 -2.86 4.97 27.01
N ALA A 6 -2.54 6.23 27.29
CA ALA A 6 -1.71 7.04 26.42
C ALA A 6 -0.33 6.38 26.35
N LEU A 7 -0.06 5.69 25.25
CA LEU A 7 1.28 5.22 24.89
C LEU A 7 2.30 6.36 25.10
N PRO A 8 3.47 6.09 25.68
CA PRO A 8 4.47 7.12 25.97
C PRO A 8 4.83 7.85 24.67
N ARG A 9 4.53 9.16 24.61
CA ARG A 9 4.82 10.00 23.45
C ARG A 9 6.34 10.03 23.24
N LYS A 10 6.83 9.34 22.21
CA LYS A 10 8.21 9.43 21.72
C LYS A 10 8.59 10.91 21.52
N SER A 11 9.77 11.32 22.01
CA SER A 11 10.34 12.66 21.81
C SER A 11 10.50 12.98 20.31
N ARG A 12 10.51 14.25 19.92
CA ARG A 12 10.65 14.66 18.51
C ARG A 12 11.86 14.00 17.83
N ASP A 13 13.00 13.99 18.49
CA ASP A 13 14.25 13.41 18.00
C ASP A 13 14.13 11.89 17.86
N SER A 14 13.47 11.21 18.81
CA SER A 14 13.27 9.76 18.74
C SER A 14 12.32 9.33 17.60
N VAL A 15 11.37 10.16 17.22
CA VAL A 15 10.45 9.86 16.10
C VAL A 15 11.13 10.13 14.76
N GLN A 16 11.90 11.22 14.63
CA GLN A 16 12.71 11.46 13.43
C GLN A 16 13.74 10.36 13.21
N GLN A 17 14.38 9.90 14.29
CA GLN A 17 15.29 8.77 14.24
C GLN A 17 14.57 7.50 13.79
N ALA A 18 13.41 7.18 14.36
CA ALA A 18 12.64 5.99 13.97
C ALA A 18 12.18 6.02 12.49
N LEU A 19 11.87 7.21 11.95
CA LEU A 19 11.57 7.37 10.52
C LEU A 19 12.83 7.14 9.65
N ALA A 20 13.98 7.68 10.07
CA ALA A 20 15.25 7.46 9.38
C ALA A 20 15.63 5.96 9.40
N ASP A 21 15.43 5.29 10.53
CA ASP A 21 15.67 3.85 10.70
C ASP A 21 14.73 3.04 9.80
N ALA A 22 13.44 3.40 9.72
CA ALA A 22 12.48 2.74 8.85
C ALA A 22 12.87 2.89 7.37
N GLN A 23 13.28 4.10 6.96
CA GLN A 23 13.80 4.33 5.61
C GLN A 23 15.08 3.52 5.35
N ALA A 24 15.99 3.44 6.31
CA ALA A 24 17.21 2.64 6.20
C ALA A 24 16.91 1.15 6.03
N GLN A 25 15.95 0.60 6.80
CA GLN A 25 15.48 -0.78 6.64
C GLN A 25 14.94 -1.05 5.24
N VAL A 26 14.10 -0.16 4.71
CA VAL A 26 13.57 -0.32 3.34
C VAL A 26 14.69 -0.19 2.29
N ASN A 27 15.62 0.75 2.46
CA ASN A 27 16.75 0.92 1.53
C ASN A 27 17.71 -0.28 1.51
N ALA A 28 17.83 -1.03 2.61
CA ALA A 28 18.60 -2.27 2.64
C ALA A 28 17.96 -3.41 1.82
N LEU A 29 16.64 -3.32 1.60
CA LEU A 29 15.84 -4.31 0.86
C LEU A 29 15.60 -3.88 -0.60
N VAL A 30 15.43 -2.58 -0.83
CA VAL A 30 15.19 -1.97 -2.14
C VAL A 30 16.45 -1.21 -2.58
N LEU A 31 17.37 -1.94 -3.21
CA LEU A 31 18.71 -1.44 -3.52
C LEU A 31 18.70 -0.34 -4.59
N GLY A 32 19.44 0.74 -4.33
CA GLY A 32 19.64 1.84 -5.28
C GLY A 32 18.43 2.74 -5.48
N LYS A 33 17.41 2.68 -4.61
CA LYS A 33 16.14 3.42 -4.75
C LYS A 33 15.86 4.38 -3.60
N THR A 34 16.90 5.01 -3.04
CA THR A 34 16.80 5.86 -1.85
C THR A 34 15.80 7.02 -2.02
N ARG A 35 15.72 7.59 -3.22
CA ARG A 35 14.81 8.69 -3.53
C ARG A 35 13.36 8.21 -3.52
N GLU A 36 13.08 7.10 -4.17
CA GLU A 36 11.75 6.53 -4.35
C GLU A 36 11.22 5.99 -3.01
N VAL A 37 12.09 5.37 -2.21
CA VAL A 37 11.78 4.99 -0.83
C VAL A 37 11.37 6.22 -0.01
N ARG A 38 12.17 7.30 -0.05
CA ARG A 38 11.81 8.54 0.65
C ARG A 38 10.47 9.10 0.18
N GLN A 39 10.20 9.10 -1.12
CA GLN A 39 8.93 9.57 -1.69
C GLN A 39 7.75 8.70 -1.26
N ALA A 40 7.92 7.37 -1.15
CA ALA A 40 6.88 6.48 -0.63
C ALA A 40 6.54 6.79 0.83
N PHE A 41 7.55 7.06 1.68
CA PHE A 41 7.31 7.51 3.06
C PHE A 41 6.63 8.89 3.11
N VAL A 42 6.98 9.82 2.22
CA VAL A 42 6.29 11.11 2.11
C VAL A 42 4.82 10.92 1.78
N ALA A 43 4.50 10.07 0.79
CA ALA A 43 3.11 9.77 0.45
C ALA A 43 2.34 9.15 1.62
N LEU A 44 2.95 8.16 2.28
CA LEU A 44 2.37 7.54 3.48
C LEU A 44 2.11 8.56 4.60
N LEU A 45 3.06 9.46 4.89
CA LEU A 45 2.91 10.43 5.98
C LEU A 45 1.99 11.59 5.64
N ALA A 46 1.83 11.93 4.35
CA ALA A 46 0.90 12.94 3.89
C ALA A 46 -0.55 12.44 3.76
N GLY A 47 -0.82 11.17 4.08
CA GLY A 47 -2.16 10.59 3.92
C GLY A 47 -2.55 10.30 2.47
N GLY A 48 -1.62 10.46 1.52
CA GLY A 48 -1.87 10.22 0.10
C GLY A 48 -1.59 8.78 -0.33
N HIS A 49 -1.84 8.51 -1.61
CA HIS A 49 -1.55 7.22 -2.24
C HIS A 49 -0.44 7.34 -3.28
N LEU A 50 0.16 6.21 -3.63
CA LEU A 50 1.30 6.14 -4.53
C LEU A 50 0.94 5.36 -5.81
N LEU A 51 1.23 5.95 -6.96
CA LEU A 51 1.19 5.27 -8.26
C LEU A 51 2.60 4.99 -8.76
N ILE A 52 2.89 3.75 -9.14
CA ILE A 52 4.17 3.35 -9.73
C ILE A 52 3.95 2.93 -11.17
N GLU A 53 4.59 3.62 -12.11
CA GLU A 53 4.52 3.34 -13.53
C GLU A 53 5.88 2.79 -13.99
N ASP A 54 5.94 1.49 -14.27
CA ASP A 54 7.19 0.79 -14.54
C ASP A 54 6.95 -0.59 -15.15
N VAL A 55 7.96 -1.12 -15.84
CA VAL A 55 7.97 -2.51 -16.32
C VAL A 55 8.07 -3.54 -15.17
N PRO A 56 7.55 -4.77 -15.34
CA PRO A 56 7.62 -5.81 -14.31
C PRO A 56 9.05 -6.10 -13.81
N GLY A 57 9.18 -6.56 -12.56
CA GLY A 57 10.46 -7.02 -12.00
C GLY A 57 11.34 -5.94 -11.34
N LEU A 58 10.93 -4.67 -11.31
CA LEU A 58 11.73 -3.56 -10.78
C LEU A 58 11.64 -3.33 -9.26
N GLY A 59 11.25 -4.34 -8.48
CA GLY A 59 11.22 -4.25 -7.01
C GLY A 59 10.00 -3.52 -6.41
N LYS A 60 8.95 -3.27 -7.19
CA LYS A 60 7.67 -2.67 -6.73
C LYS A 60 7.06 -3.40 -5.54
N THR A 61 6.95 -4.73 -5.66
CA THR A 61 6.43 -5.57 -4.58
C THR A 61 7.34 -5.55 -3.35
N THR A 62 8.66 -5.54 -3.56
CA THR A 62 9.65 -5.43 -2.48
C THR A 62 9.49 -4.12 -1.74
N LEU A 63 9.34 -2.98 -2.44
CA LEU A 63 9.10 -1.68 -1.83
C LEU A 63 7.84 -1.68 -0.96
N ALA A 64 6.70 -2.11 -1.51
CA ALA A 64 5.43 -2.09 -0.80
C ALA A 64 5.46 -2.97 0.48
N HIS A 65 6.00 -4.18 0.35
CA HIS A 65 6.06 -5.13 1.46
C HIS A 65 7.11 -4.73 2.51
N ALA A 66 8.30 -4.29 2.08
CA ALA A 66 9.34 -3.80 3.00
C ALA A 66 8.87 -2.56 3.77
N LEU A 67 8.20 -1.62 3.10
CA LEU A 67 7.62 -0.45 3.76
C LEU A 67 6.62 -0.87 4.83
N ALA A 68 5.65 -1.72 4.49
CA ALA A 68 4.66 -2.21 5.46
C ALA A 68 5.31 -2.92 6.65
N ALA A 69 6.29 -3.80 6.40
CA ALA A 69 7.00 -4.54 7.44
C ALA A 69 7.82 -3.62 8.36
N SER A 70 8.54 -2.63 7.83
CA SER A 70 9.36 -1.69 8.60
C SER A 70 8.53 -0.79 9.54
N VAL A 71 7.26 -0.54 9.20
CA VAL A 71 6.35 0.29 10.01
C VAL A 71 5.23 -0.50 10.70
N GLY A 72 5.33 -1.83 10.73
CA GLY A 72 4.41 -2.69 11.47
C GLY A 72 2.97 -2.65 10.97
N LEU A 73 2.77 -2.41 9.66
CA LEU A 73 1.47 -2.32 9.03
C LEU A 73 1.08 -3.64 8.36
N GLY A 74 -0.22 -3.96 8.41
CA GLY A 74 -0.77 -5.08 7.66
C GLY A 74 -0.62 -4.86 6.15
N PHE A 75 -0.20 -5.91 5.44
CA PHE A 75 0.04 -5.86 3.99
C PHE A 75 -0.88 -6.85 3.26
N ARG A 76 -1.51 -6.40 2.18
CA ARG A 76 -2.14 -7.28 1.19
C ARG A 76 -1.73 -6.88 -0.21
N ARG A 77 -1.74 -7.86 -1.10
CA ARG A 77 -1.44 -7.70 -2.52
C ARG A 77 -2.62 -8.23 -3.33
N VAL A 78 -3.01 -7.48 -4.35
CA VAL A 78 -4.03 -7.87 -5.33
C VAL A 78 -3.46 -7.65 -6.70
N GLN A 79 -3.59 -8.66 -7.55
CA GLN A 79 -3.28 -8.56 -8.96
C GLN A 79 -4.56 -8.15 -9.71
N PHE A 80 -4.53 -7.02 -10.41
CA PHE A 80 -5.65 -6.57 -11.23
C PHE A 80 -5.61 -7.31 -12.57
N THR A 81 -6.74 -7.90 -12.94
CA THR A 81 -6.95 -8.68 -14.16
C THR A 81 -8.25 -8.23 -14.83
N SER A 82 -8.42 -8.57 -16.11
CA SER A 82 -9.57 -8.13 -16.91
C SER A 82 -10.92 -8.67 -16.44
N ASP A 83 -10.90 -9.75 -15.66
CA ASP A 83 -12.05 -10.45 -15.09
C ASP A 83 -12.31 -10.09 -13.62
N LEU A 84 -11.44 -9.29 -12.99
CA LEU A 84 -11.58 -8.89 -11.60
C LEU A 84 -12.82 -8.02 -11.40
N LEU A 85 -13.69 -8.40 -10.47
CA LEU A 85 -14.91 -7.67 -10.15
C LEU A 85 -14.68 -6.67 -9.00
N PRO A 86 -15.49 -5.60 -8.88
CA PRO A 86 -15.45 -4.72 -7.72
C PRO A 86 -15.55 -5.46 -6.38
N ALA A 87 -16.39 -6.50 -6.31
CA ALA A 87 -16.58 -7.31 -5.10
C ALA A 87 -15.32 -8.09 -4.69
N ASP A 88 -14.44 -8.46 -5.63
CA ASP A 88 -13.17 -9.14 -5.32
C ASP A 88 -12.17 -8.20 -4.63
N VAL A 89 -12.35 -6.88 -4.80
CA VAL A 89 -11.52 -5.83 -4.20
C VAL A 89 -12.14 -5.31 -2.90
N LEU A 90 -13.44 -5.01 -2.94
CA LEU A 90 -14.19 -4.40 -1.85
C LEU A 90 -14.67 -5.42 -0.81
N GLY A 91 -14.96 -6.66 -1.22
CA GLY A 91 -15.63 -7.65 -0.40
C GLY A 91 -17.06 -7.87 -0.84
N VAL A 92 -17.70 -8.86 -0.21
CA VAL A 92 -19.03 -9.35 -0.57
C VAL A 92 -19.81 -9.79 0.65
N SER A 93 -21.13 -9.68 0.61
CA SER A 93 -22.01 -10.28 1.61
C SER A 93 -22.42 -11.69 1.20
N VAL A 94 -22.15 -12.68 2.05
CA VAL A 94 -22.51 -14.07 1.83
C VAL A 94 -23.60 -14.47 2.81
N TYR A 95 -24.63 -15.16 2.33
CA TYR A 95 -25.69 -15.69 3.20
C TYR A 95 -25.17 -16.87 4.02
N ASP A 96 -25.19 -16.73 5.34
CA ASP A 96 -24.91 -17.81 6.29
C ASP A 96 -26.21 -18.54 6.63
N GLY A 97 -26.33 -19.80 6.17
CA GLY A 97 -27.52 -20.62 6.38
C GLY A 97 -27.73 -21.04 7.84
N GLY A 98 -26.68 -21.07 8.67
CA GLY A 98 -26.79 -21.38 10.09
C GLY A 98 -27.40 -20.21 10.86
N GLU A 99 -26.94 -18.99 10.58
CA GLU A 99 -27.42 -17.78 11.25
C GLU A 99 -28.63 -17.14 10.57
N ARG A 100 -28.95 -17.60 9.35
CA ARG A 100 -29.99 -17.02 8.48
C ARG A 100 -29.80 -15.52 8.26
N ALA A 101 -28.54 -15.10 8.11
CA ALA A 101 -28.15 -13.72 7.97
C ALA A 101 -27.08 -13.56 6.89
N PHE A 102 -27.03 -12.38 6.27
CA PHE A 102 -25.91 -12.01 5.39
C PHE A 102 -24.72 -11.56 6.24
N ARG A 103 -23.56 -12.16 6.00
CA ARG A 103 -22.29 -11.81 6.65
C ARG A 103 -21.36 -11.16 5.64
N PHE A 104 -20.81 -10.01 6.02
CA PHE A 104 -19.83 -9.32 5.20
C PHE A 104 -18.48 -10.04 5.28
N HIS A 105 -17.93 -10.38 4.12
CA HIS A 105 -16.58 -10.89 3.95
C HIS A 105 -15.71 -9.77 3.37
N PRO A 106 -14.78 -9.21 4.16
CA PRO A 106 -13.99 -8.07 3.74
C PRO A 106 -13.04 -8.43 2.60
N GLY A 107 -13.02 -7.58 1.58
CA GLY A 107 -12.07 -7.67 0.48
C GLY A 107 -10.65 -7.29 0.90
N PRO A 108 -9.69 -7.40 -0.03
CA PRO A 108 -8.29 -7.06 0.21
C PRO A 108 -8.05 -5.58 0.54
N VAL A 109 -8.98 -4.65 0.25
CA VAL A 109 -8.87 -3.25 0.69
C VAL A 109 -8.87 -3.08 2.20
N PHE A 110 -9.38 -4.05 2.96
CA PHE A 110 -9.35 -4.05 4.43
C PHE A 110 -7.96 -4.46 4.96
N THR A 111 -6.97 -3.61 4.70
CA THR A 111 -5.58 -3.72 5.13
C THR A 111 -5.01 -2.31 5.33
N HIS A 112 -3.84 -2.18 5.95
CA HIS A 112 -3.19 -0.87 6.10
C HIS A 112 -2.42 -0.48 4.84
N VAL A 113 -1.67 -1.41 4.26
CA VAL A 113 -0.96 -1.24 2.98
C VAL A 113 -1.51 -2.22 1.95
N LEU A 114 -2.03 -1.69 0.85
CA LEU A 114 -2.52 -2.46 -0.28
C LEU A 114 -1.61 -2.22 -1.49
N LEU A 115 -1.01 -3.29 -2.02
CA LEU A 115 -0.40 -3.29 -3.33
C LEU A 115 -1.44 -3.71 -4.39
N ALA A 116 -1.89 -2.76 -5.20
CA ALA A 116 -2.79 -2.99 -6.33
C ALA A 116 -1.96 -3.09 -7.63
N ASP A 117 -1.54 -4.30 -7.97
CA ASP A 117 -0.67 -4.53 -9.12
C ASP A 117 -1.44 -4.45 -10.44
N GLU A 118 -0.89 -3.71 -11.40
CA GLU A 118 -1.41 -3.56 -12.77
C GLU A 118 -2.88 -3.08 -12.79
N ILE A 119 -3.18 -2.02 -12.04
CA ILE A 119 -4.54 -1.44 -11.90
C ILE A 119 -5.18 -1.17 -13.27
N ASN A 120 -4.38 -0.80 -14.27
CA ASN A 120 -4.82 -0.56 -15.63
C ASN A 120 -5.17 -1.83 -16.42
N ARG A 121 -5.12 -3.04 -15.86
CA ARG A 121 -5.63 -4.27 -16.50
C ARG A 121 -7.07 -4.60 -16.13
N ALA A 122 -7.58 -4.04 -15.04
CA ALA A 122 -8.97 -4.27 -14.64
C ALA A 122 -9.94 -3.35 -15.38
N PRO A 123 -11.21 -3.75 -15.54
CA PRO A 123 -12.24 -2.88 -16.12
C PRO A 123 -12.40 -1.56 -15.35
N PRO A 124 -12.84 -0.47 -16.01
CA PRO A 124 -13.01 0.83 -15.37
C PRO A 124 -13.88 0.83 -14.10
N ARG A 125 -14.86 -0.08 -14.03
CA ARG A 125 -15.73 -0.25 -12.84
C ARG A 125 -14.94 -0.73 -11.62
N THR A 126 -14.04 -1.70 -11.79
CA THR A 126 -13.20 -2.25 -10.71
C THR A 126 -12.13 -1.25 -10.28
N GLN A 127 -11.57 -0.51 -11.24
CA GLN A 127 -10.68 0.62 -10.93
C GLN A 127 -11.40 1.68 -10.09
N SER A 128 -12.60 2.09 -10.51
CA SER A 128 -13.40 3.10 -9.81
C SER A 128 -13.74 2.69 -8.39
N ALA A 129 -14.06 1.40 -8.18
CA ALA A 129 -14.34 0.87 -6.85
C ALA A 129 -13.15 1.02 -5.88
N LEU A 130 -11.92 0.71 -6.31
CA LEU A 130 -10.72 0.93 -5.50
C LEU A 130 -10.50 2.43 -5.23
N LEU A 131 -10.68 3.27 -6.25
CA LEU A 131 -10.42 4.71 -6.18
C LEU A 131 -11.45 5.45 -5.32
N GLU A 132 -12.68 4.95 -5.25
CA GLU A 132 -13.70 5.40 -4.31
C GLU A 132 -13.33 5.04 -2.88
N ALA A 133 -12.91 3.79 -2.64
CA ALA A 133 -12.44 3.35 -1.32
C ALA A 133 -11.22 4.15 -0.84
N MET A 134 -10.32 4.52 -1.75
CA MET A 134 -9.19 5.43 -1.49
C MET A 134 -9.64 6.84 -1.09
N ALA A 135 -10.61 7.41 -1.80
CA ALA A 135 -11.08 8.76 -1.55
C ALA A 135 -11.88 8.87 -0.24
N GLU A 136 -12.72 7.88 0.04
CA GLU A 136 -13.69 7.93 1.14
C GLU A 136 -13.15 7.30 2.44
N GLY A 137 -12.09 6.47 2.38
CA GLY A 137 -11.58 5.74 3.55
C GLY A 137 -12.56 4.69 4.10
N GLN A 138 -13.58 4.33 3.32
CA GLN A 138 -14.64 3.40 3.69
C GLN A 138 -15.22 2.72 2.44
N VAL A 139 -15.96 1.65 2.65
CA VAL A 139 -16.65 0.90 1.59
C VAL A 139 -18.10 0.67 2.00
N THR A 140 -19.04 0.88 1.09
CA THR A 140 -20.46 0.58 1.34
C THR A 140 -20.90 -0.62 0.50
N ILE A 141 -21.31 -1.71 1.16
CA ILE A 141 -21.84 -2.92 0.54
C ILE A 141 -23.23 -3.20 1.13
N ASP A 142 -24.22 -3.45 0.27
CA ASP A 142 -25.60 -3.76 0.65
C ASP A 142 -26.24 -2.78 1.66
N GLY A 143 -25.89 -1.49 1.55
CA GLY A 143 -26.37 -0.43 2.43
C GLY A 143 -25.68 -0.34 3.79
N ALA A 144 -24.68 -1.18 4.07
CA ALA A 144 -23.84 -1.10 5.25
C ALA A 144 -22.47 -0.51 4.89
N THR A 145 -22.04 0.49 5.66
CA THR A 145 -20.74 1.15 5.49
C THR A 145 -19.71 0.56 6.45
N HIS A 146 -18.56 0.20 5.90
CA HIS A 146 -17.44 -0.41 6.60
C HIS A 146 -16.19 0.49 6.46
N ALA A 147 -15.70 1.02 7.58
CA ALA A 147 -14.49 1.83 7.60
C ALA A 147 -13.24 0.99 7.27
N LEU A 148 -12.30 1.58 6.53
CA LEU A 148 -11.00 0.98 6.27
C LEU A 148 -10.04 1.21 7.46
N PRO A 149 -9.03 0.35 7.65
CA PRO A 149 -8.04 0.53 8.71
C PRO A 149 -7.24 1.83 8.53
N GLU A 150 -6.90 2.51 9.64
CA GLU A 150 -6.05 3.69 9.61
C GLU A 150 -4.65 3.40 10.16
N PRO A 151 -3.55 3.76 9.44
CA PRO A 151 -3.55 4.39 8.12
C PRO A 151 -3.91 3.41 6.98
N PHE A 152 -4.67 3.89 5.99
CA PHE A 152 -4.92 3.21 4.72
C PHE A 152 -4.01 3.78 3.63
N PHE A 153 -3.19 2.94 3.00
CA PHE A 153 -2.20 3.34 2.01
C PHE A 153 -2.20 2.39 0.81
N VAL A 154 -2.65 2.89 -0.34
CA VAL A 154 -2.61 2.16 -1.61
C VAL A 154 -1.32 2.51 -2.35
N ILE A 155 -0.60 1.48 -2.76
CA ILE A 155 0.45 1.54 -3.78
C ILE A 155 -0.12 0.84 -5.01
N ALA A 156 -0.53 1.61 -6.01
CA ALA A 156 -1.00 1.06 -7.28
C ALA A 156 0.18 0.98 -8.26
N THR A 157 0.18 -0.04 -9.10
CA THR A 157 1.14 -0.16 -10.20
C THR A 157 0.39 -0.19 -11.52
N GLN A 158 0.95 0.44 -12.55
CA GLN A 158 0.39 0.36 -13.90
C GLN A 158 1.49 0.03 -14.90
N ASN A 159 1.11 -0.78 -15.89
CA ASN A 159 1.96 -1.04 -17.03
C ASN A 159 1.89 0.15 -18.02
N PRO A 160 2.95 0.40 -18.80
CA PRO A 160 2.91 1.41 -19.86
C PRO A 160 1.72 1.19 -20.82
N ALA A 161 1.13 2.29 -21.29
CA ALA A 161 -0.13 2.30 -22.06
C ALA A 161 -0.08 1.56 -23.41
N ASP A 162 1.11 1.23 -23.90
CA ASP A 162 1.31 0.59 -25.21
C ASP A 162 1.02 -0.93 -25.21
N LEU A 163 0.60 -1.50 -24.08
CA LEU A 163 0.31 -2.92 -23.94
C LEU A 163 -1.18 -3.21 -24.17
N SER A 164 -1.47 -4.11 -25.12
CA SER A 164 -2.81 -4.60 -25.44
C SER A 164 -3.53 -5.15 -24.19
N GLY A 165 -4.82 -4.82 -24.05
CA GLY A 165 -5.64 -5.30 -22.92
C GLY A 165 -5.50 -4.47 -21.65
N THR A 166 -5.14 -3.19 -21.78
CA THR A 166 -5.15 -2.22 -20.68
C THR A 166 -6.27 -1.19 -20.86
N PHE A 167 -6.81 -0.72 -19.73
CA PHE A 167 -7.75 0.37 -19.57
C PHE A 167 -7.02 1.52 -18.85
N PRO A 168 -6.62 2.59 -19.56
CA PRO A 168 -5.89 3.69 -18.95
C PRO A 168 -6.74 4.38 -17.88
N LEU A 169 -6.10 4.79 -16.80
CA LEU A 169 -6.74 5.64 -15.79
C LEU A 169 -6.97 7.04 -16.39
N PRO A 170 -8.20 7.57 -16.37
CA PRO A 170 -8.46 8.97 -16.73
C PRO A 170 -7.66 9.93 -15.85
N ASP A 171 -7.34 11.13 -16.36
CA ASP A 171 -6.59 12.15 -15.60
C ASP A 171 -7.24 12.46 -14.24
N SER A 172 -8.57 12.55 -14.21
CA SER A 172 -9.33 12.78 -12.98
C SER A 172 -9.22 11.65 -11.95
N GLN A 173 -8.82 10.45 -12.36
CA GLN A 173 -8.53 9.33 -11.47
C GLN A 173 -7.07 9.32 -11.03
N LEU A 174 -6.15 9.79 -11.87
CA LEU A 174 -4.73 9.95 -11.51
C LEU A 174 -4.53 10.98 -10.39
N ASP A 175 -5.36 12.02 -10.34
CA ASP A 175 -5.33 13.05 -9.28
C ASP A 175 -5.57 12.49 -7.85
N ARG A 176 -6.10 11.26 -7.72
CA ARG A 176 -6.26 10.58 -6.42
C ARG A 176 -4.95 10.02 -5.86
N PHE A 177 -3.88 10.00 -6.65
CA PHE A 177 -2.55 9.63 -6.21
C PHE A 177 -1.73 10.88 -5.93
N LEU A 178 -1.16 10.96 -4.72
CA LEU A 178 -0.34 12.11 -4.33
C LEU A 178 0.96 12.15 -5.12
N LEU A 179 1.56 10.98 -5.37
CA LEU A 179 2.81 10.87 -6.11
C LEU A 179 2.69 9.80 -7.19
N ARG A 180 3.29 10.09 -8.34
CA ARG A 180 3.57 9.12 -9.41
C ARG A 180 5.08 8.95 -9.52
N LEU A 181 5.56 7.71 -9.38
CA LEU A 181 6.98 7.36 -9.38
C LEU A 181 7.30 6.32 -10.46
N SER A 182 8.57 6.30 -10.86
CA SER A 182 9.19 5.18 -11.57
C SER A 182 10.43 4.78 -10.78
N LEU A 183 10.54 3.50 -10.45
CA LEU A 183 11.70 2.88 -9.82
C LEU A 183 12.85 2.79 -10.83
N GLY A 184 12.57 2.41 -12.08
CA GLY A 184 13.61 2.15 -13.08
C GLY A 184 14.53 0.95 -12.72
N TYR A 185 15.53 0.70 -13.55
CA TYR A 185 16.49 -0.41 -13.32
C TYR A 185 17.45 -0.11 -12.16
N PRO A 186 17.85 -1.13 -11.37
CA PRO A 186 18.95 -0.97 -10.42
C PRO A 186 20.25 -0.65 -11.16
N ASP A 187 21.18 0.04 -10.50
CA ASP A 187 22.54 0.15 -11.02
C ASP A 187 23.24 -1.22 -11.02
N THR A 188 24.35 -1.35 -11.76
CA THR A 188 25.08 -2.62 -11.90
C THR A 188 25.53 -3.24 -10.56
N SER A 189 25.79 -2.43 -9.54
CA SER A 189 26.21 -2.93 -8.23
C SER A 189 25.01 -3.50 -7.46
N ALA A 190 23.88 -2.80 -7.50
CA ALA A 190 22.61 -3.24 -6.94
C ALA A 190 22.08 -4.48 -7.68
N GLU A 191 22.16 -4.52 -9.00
CA GLU A 191 21.75 -5.69 -9.81
C GLU A 191 22.56 -6.93 -9.44
N ARG A 192 23.89 -6.80 -9.34
CA ARG A 192 24.75 -7.90 -8.91
C ARG A 192 24.38 -8.39 -7.50
N ALA A 193 24.15 -7.46 -6.57
CA ALA A 193 23.74 -7.80 -5.20
C ALA A 193 22.35 -8.46 -5.12
N LEU A 194 21.46 -8.18 -6.08
CA LEU A 194 20.18 -8.87 -6.21
C LEU A 194 20.36 -10.31 -6.73
N LEU A 195 21.29 -10.52 -7.66
CA LEU A 195 21.56 -11.85 -8.24
C LEU A 195 22.33 -12.79 -7.30
N THR A 196 23.23 -12.25 -6.48
CA THR A 196 24.09 -13.04 -5.58
C THR A 196 23.59 -13.05 -4.13
N GLY A 197 22.53 -12.31 -3.83
CA GLY A 197 22.01 -12.13 -2.47
C GLY A 197 20.97 -13.17 -2.06
N GLU A 198 20.53 -13.06 -0.80
CA GLU A 198 19.40 -13.83 -0.28
C GLU A 198 18.06 -13.36 -0.89
N ASP A 199 17.06 -14.25 -0.89
CA ASP A 199 15.71 -13.92 -1.35
C ASP A 199 15.14 -12.78 -0.50
N ARG A 200 14.66 -11.73 -1.17
CA ARG A 200 14.13 -10.54 -0.50
C ARG A 200 12.89 -10.83 0.32
N ARG A 201 12.10 -11.86 -0.04
CA ARG A 201 10.94 -12.28 0.75
C ARG A 201 11.36 -12.80 2.12
N ASP A 202 12.44 -13.58 2.17
CA ASP A 202 12.97 -14.13 3.42
C ASP A 202 13.58 -13.02 4.29
N LEU A 203 14.28 -12.08 3.67
CA LEU A 203 14.80 -10.90 4.37
C LEU A 203 13.67 -10.02 4.92
N ILE A 204 12.60 -9.80 4.16
CA ILE A 204 11.43 -9.04 4.62
C ILE A 204 10.74 -9.75 5.80
N ALA A 205 10.63 -11.09 5.77
CA ALA A 205 10.02 -11.85 6.86
C ALA A 205 10.77 -11.71 8.19
N GLN A 206 12.05 -11.33 8.16
CA GLN A 206 12.90 -11.10 9.34
C GLN A 206 12.90 -9.64 9.80
N VAL A 207 12.29 -8.71 9.05
CA VAL A 207 12.22 -7.29 9.40
C VAL A 207 11.45 -7.13 10.70
N ARG A 208 12.06 -6.41 11.65
CA ARG A 208 11.40 -5.98 12.88
C ARG A 208 10.93 -4.55 12.71
N PRO A 209 9.64 -4.27 12.93
CA PRO A 209 9.11 -2.92 12.77
C PRO A 209 9.75 -1.98 13.78
N VAL A 210 10.18 -0.80 13.32
CA VAL A 210 10.74 0.28 14.16
C VAL A 210 9.71 1.36 14.47
N LEU A 211 8.60 1.37 13.72
CA LEU A 211 7.43 2.20 13.91
C LEU A 211 6.17 1.31 13.99
N SER A 212 5.10 1.88 14.54
CA SER A 212 3.76 1.30 14.54
C SER A 212 2.78 2.19 13.77
N GLY A 213 1.59 1.67 13.44
CA GLY A 213 0.50 2.47 12.87
C GLY A 213 0.14 3.69 13.73
N ALA A 214 0.14 3.53 15.06
CA ALA A 214 -0.09 4.64 15.99
C ALA A 214 1.02 5.70 15.93
N ASP A 215 2.29 5.29 15.80
CA ASP A 215 3.41 6.22 15.62
C ASP A 215 3.27 7.02 14.31
N LEU A 216 2.81 6.37 13.24
CA LEU A 216 2.57 7.02 11.95
C LEU A 216 1.43 8.04 12.03
N LEU A 217 0.31 7.70 12.66
CA LEU A 217 -0.80 8.65 12.84
C LEU A 217 -0.36 9.86 13.67
N ALA A 218 0.42 9.64 14.73
CA ALA A 218 1.01 10.72 15.53
C ALA A 218 1.99 11.58 14.73
N LEU A 219 2.67 11.01 13.73
CA LEU A 219 3.51 11.74 12.78
C LEU A 219 2.69 12.58 11.80
N ARG A 220 1.59 12.03 11.24
CA ARG A 220 0.71 12.76 10.30
C ARG A 220 0.16 14.04 10.94
N GLN A 221 -0.35 13.95 12.17
CA GLN A 221 -0.89 15.07 12.94
C GLN A 221 0.12 16.19 13.24
N ARG A 222 1.43 15.95 13.04
CA ARG A 222 2.47 16.97 13.23
C ARG A 222 2.86 17.68 11.94
N VAL A 223 2.44 17.15 10.79
CA VAL A 223 2.72 17.70 9.46
C VAL A 223 1.55 18.55 8.96
N GLU A 224 0.32 18.24 9.42
CA GLU A 224 -0.87 19.10 9.31
C GLU A 224 -0.78 20.34 10.21
#